data_AF-A0A0D1ZFC9-F1
#
_entry.id   AF-A0A0D1ZFC9-F1
#
_cell.length_a   1.000
_cell.length_b   1.000
_cell.length_c   1.000
_cell.angle_alpha   90.00
_cell.angle_beta   90.00
_cell.angle_gamma   90.00
#
_symmetry.space_group_name_H-M   'P 1'
#
loop_
_entity.id
_entity.type
_entity.pdbx_description
1 polymer ?
#
loop_
_entity_poly.entity_id
_entity_poly.type
_entity_poly.pdbx_seq_one_letter_code
_entity_poly.pdbx_strand_id
1 'polypeptide(L)'
;MEKWFNSRLFEHNPKLSLRNCKLVLCHLDIAPRNLLWQEDGSLCLLDWASAGYCPRLFEFCAQWIIEGKDGSFNSILLNSMNPLSDIELGQKEAILCFWRNIQKYSLVPSGIKKCFEFYPSTSSADAGIPTRLE
;
A
#
# COMPACT_ATOMS: atom_id res chain seq x y z
N MET A 1 -12.35 3.16 9.74
CA MET A 1 -11.23 2.82 8.83
C MET A 1 -11.71 2.04 7.61
N GLU A 2 -12.22 0.81 7.74
CA GLU A 2 -12.63 -0.06 6.62
C GLU A 2 -13.60 0.60 5.63
N LYS A 3 -14.70 1.20 6.11
CA LYS A 3 -15.66 1.93 5.25
C LYS A 3 -14.99 3.00 4.38
N TRP A 4 -13.99 3.68 4.93
CA TRP A 4 -13.25 4.71 4.21
C TRP A 4 -12.36 4.11 3.12
N PHE A 5 -11.63 3.02 3.40
CA PHE A 5 -10.90 2.25 2.38
C PHE A 5 -11.83 1.81 1.25
N ASN A 6 -12.93 1.15 1.60
CA ASN A 6 -13.87 0.58 0.62
C ASN A 6 -14.56 1.64 -0.25
N SER A 7 -14.71 2.87 0.23
CA SER A 7 -15.25 3.98 -0.58
C SER A 7 -14.29 4.51 -1.67
N ARG A 8 -13.02 4.10 -1.64
CA ARG A 8 -11.97 4.48 -2.60
C ARG A 8 -11.57 3.33 -3.52
N LEU A 9 -12.24 2.19 -3.39
CA LEU A 9 -12.15 1.05 -4.29
C LEU A 9 -13.21 1.15 -5.38
N PHE A 10 -12.85 0.82 -6.62
CA PHE A 10 -13.82 0.65 -7.70
C PHE A 10 -14.65 -0.61 -7.47
N GLU A 11 -15.76 -0.72 -8.19
CA GLU A 11 -16.69 -1.85 -8.07
C GLU A 11 -16.03 -3.19 -8.41
N HIS A 12 -15.13 -3.22 -9.39
CA HIS A 12 -14.38 -4.41 -9.78
C HIS A 12 -13.19 -4.73 -8.87
N ASN A 13 -12.85 -3.87 -7.90
CA ASN A 13 -11.76 -4.17 -6.95
C ASN A 13 -12.28 -5.06 -5.81
N PRO A 14 -11.45 -5.97 -5.28
CA PRO A 14 -11.84 -6.77 -4.12
C PRO A 14 -12.14 -5.86 -2.93
N LYS A 15 -13.21 -6.18 -2.17
CA LYS A 15 -13.55 -5.42 -0.96
C LYS A 15 -12.61 -5.78 0.18
N LEU A 16 -12.20 -4.76 0.92
CA LEU A 16 -11.43 -4.92 2.13
C LEU A 16 -12.36 -5.35 3.28
N SER A 17 -11.99 -6.42 3.97
CA SER A 17 -12.55 -6.82 5.26
C SER A 17 -11.42 -6.93 6.28
N LEU A 18 -11.42 -6.03 7.25
CA LEU A 18 -10.50 -6.04 8.39
C LEU A 18 -11.04 -6.86 9.56
N ARG A 19 -12.19 -7.52 9.39
CA ARG A 19 -12.76 -8.44 10.38
C ARG A 19 -11.75 -9.55 10.68
N ASN A 20 -11.56 -9.84 11.96
CA ASN A 20 -10.62 -10.86 12.46
C ASN A 20 -9.13 -10.55 12.24
N CYS A 21 -8.76 -9.39 11.69
CA CYS A 21 -7.37 -8.95 11.72
C CYS A 21 -7.00 -8.50 13.14
N LYS A 22 -5.93 -9.07 13.70
CA LYS A 22 -5.36 -8.57 14.96
C LYS A 22 -4.72 -7.20 14.74
N LEU A 23 -5.02 -6.26 15.62
CA LEU A 23 -4.33 -4.97 15.66
C LEU A 23 -3.01 -5.16 16.40
N VAL A 24 -1.92 -4.78 15.76
CA VAL A 24 -0.57 -4.79 16.33
C VAL A 24 0.04 -3.41 16.16
N LEU A 25 1.04 -3.07 16.96
CA LEU A 25 1.82 -1.86 16.72
C LEU A 25 2.61 -2.03 15.42
N CYS A 26 2.27 -1.23 14.42
CA CYS A 26 3.04 -1.10 13.18
C CYS A 26 3.78 0.24 13.19
N HIS A 27 4.97 0.25 12.60
CA HIS A 27 5.77 1.45 12.42
C HIS A 27 5.36 2.19 11.15
N LEU A 28 4.99 1.46 10.09
CA LEU A 28 4.54 1.94 8.78
C LEU A 28 5.57 2.75 7.97
N ASP A 29 6.75 3.01 8.54
CA ASP A 29 7.90 3.59 7.83
C ASP A 29 9.24 2.92 8.22
N ILE A 30 9.29 1.58 8.25
CA ILE A 30 10.56 0.87 8.46
C ILE A 30 11.40 1.05 7.20
N ALA A 31 12.47 1.83 7.30
CA ALA A 31 13.40 2.14 6.22
C ALA A 31 14.83 2.32 6.77
N PRO A 32 15.89 2.17 5.96
CA PRO A 32 17.27 2.33 6.43
C PRO A 32 17.54 3.66 7.12
N ARG A 33 16.93 4.76 6.64
CA ARG A 33 17.05 6.10 7.24
C ARG A 33 16.51 6.20 8.68
N ASN A 34 15.62 5.28 9.06
CA ASN A 34 14.98 5.23 10.37
C ASN A 34 15.62 4.17 11.27
N LEU A 35 16.75 3.57 10.85
CA LEU A 35 17.50 2.60 11.65
C LEU A 35 18.83 3.22 12.08
N LEU A 36 19.07 3.23 13.39
CA LEU A 36 20.34 3.61 13.98
C LEU A 36 21.07 2.37 14.48
N TRP A 37 22.27 2.15 13.95
CA TRP A 37 23.17 1.10 14.42
C TRP A 37 23.98 1.62 15.61
N GLN A 38 23.87 0.94 16.75
CA GLN A 38 24.61 1.28 17.97
C GLN A 38 25.99 0.62 17.99
N GLU A 39 26.93 1.18 18.77
CA GLU A 39 28.30 0.65 18.88
C GLU A 39 28.34 -0.80 19.40
N ASP A 40 27.34 -1.19 20.21
CA ASP A 40 27.19 -2.54 20.75
C ASP A 40 26.58 -3.55 19.75
N GLY A 41 26.28 -3.11 18.52
CA GLY A 41 25.66 -3.93 17.48
C GLY A 41 24.14 -4.00 17.54
N SER A 42 23.49 -3.33 18.49
CA SER A 42 22.03 -3.27 18.55
C SER A 42 21.46 -2.24 17.57
N LEU A 43 20.16 -2.36 17.29
CA LEU A 43 19.42 -1.47 16.40
C LEU A 43 18.38 -0.66 17.18
N CYS A 44 18.35 0.64 16.93
CA CYS A 44 17.27 1.53 17.34
C CYS A 44 16.40 1.89 16.14
N LEU A 45 15.08 1.74 16.30
CA LEU A 45 14.09 2.18 15.31
C LEU A 45 13.59 3.59 15.68
N LEU A 46 13.77 4.52 14.76
CA LEU A 46 13.46 5.94 14.89
C LEU A 46 12.22 6.32 14.07
N ASP A 47 11.73 7.54 14.28
CA ASP A 47 10.60 8.15 13.55
C ASP A 47 9.26 7.38 13.65
N TRP A 48 8.70 7.40 14.84
CA TRP A 48 7.41 6.77 15.15
C TRP A 48 6.20 7.63 14.73
N ALA A 49 6.38 8.71 13.96
CA ALA A 49 5.28 9.64 13.64
C ALA A 49 4.16 8.97 12.82
N SER A 50 4.50 7.97 12.00
CA SER A 50 3.54 7.18 11.21
C SER A 50 2.99 5.95 11.95
N ALA A 51 3.50 5.65 13.15
CA ALA A 51 3.18 4.42 13.85
C ALA A 51 1.74 4.41 14.39
N GLY A 52 1.19 3.20 14.54
CA GLY A 52 -0.14 3.03 15.13
C GLY A 52 -0.55 1.57 15.28
N TYR A 53 -1.63 1.34 16.03
CA TYR A 53 -2.25 0.02 16.15
C TYR A 53 -3.14 -0.25 14.94
N CYS A 54 -2.66 -1.08 14.01
CA CYS A 54 -3.36 -1.41 12.78
C CYS A 54 -3.18 -2.90 12.42
N PRO A 55 -3.94 -3.43 11.43
CA PRO A 55 -3.71 -4.77 10.93
C PRO A 55 -2.26 -4.95 10.46
N ARG A 56 -1.60 -6.05 10.89
CA ARG A 56 -0.19 -6.33 10.56
C ARG A 56 0.13 -6.28 9.06
N LEU A 57 -0.85 -6.64 8.23
CA LEU A 57 -0.78 -6.55 6.79
C LEU A 57 -0.41 -5.14 6.27
N PHE A 58 -0.74 -4.08 7.00
CA PHE A 58 -0.40 -2.71 6.59
C PHE A 58 1.11 -2.48 6.59
N GLU A 59 1.85 -3.04 7.56
CA GLU A 59 3.31 -2.99 7.57
C GLU A 59 3.88 -3.71 6.33
N PHE A 60 3.38 -4.91 6.02
CA PHE A 60 3.79 -5.63 4.80
C PHE A 60 3.49 -4.85 3.52
N CYS A 61 2.31 -4.24 3.42
CA CYS A 61 1.94 -3.41 2.28
C CYS A 61 2.86 -2.19 2.14
N ALA A 62 3.23 -1.52 3.23
CA ALA A 62 4.19 -0.41 3.21
C ALA A 62 5.52 -0.84 2.58
N GLN A 63 6.00 -2.05 2.92
CA GLN A 63 7.24 -2.60 2.35
C GLN A 63 7.08 -3.01 0.88
N TRP A 64 5.99 -3.71 0.50
CA TRP A 64 5.75 -4.12 -0.89
C TRP A 64 5.59 -2.95 -1.86
N ILE A 65 5.06 -1.81 -1.42
CA ILE A 65 4.87 -0.63 -2.28
C ILE A 65 6.20 -0.05 -2.79
N ILE A 66 7.27 -0.22 -2.00
CA ILE A 66 8.61 0.31 -2.30
C ILE A 66 9.63 -0.78 -2.62
N GLU A 67 9.27 -2.05 -2.47
CA GLU A 67 10.14 -3.17 -2.79
C GLU A 67 10.69 -3.08 -4.22
N GLY A 68 12.01 -3.29 -4.35
CA GLY A 68 12.71 -3.23 -5.63
C GLY A 68 13.01 -1.82 -6.14
N LYS A 69 12.58 -0.75 -5.45
CA LYS A 69 12.92 0.62 -5.83
C LYS A 69 14.30 1.06 -5.33
N ASP A 70 14.62 0.73 -4.08
CA ASP A 70 15.83 1.19 -3.40
C ASP A 70 16.62 0.01 -2.82
N GLY A 71 17.16 -0.83 -3.72
CA GLY A 71 17.99 -1.98 -3.35
C GLY A 71 17.20 -3.14 -2.72
N SER A 72 17.90 -3.98 -1.96
CA SER A 72 17.36 -5.24 -1.42
C SER A 72 16.77 -5.14 -0.01
N PHE A 73 16.79 -3.96 0.62
CA PHE A 73 16.39 -3.80 2.02
C PHE A 73 14.98 -4.31 2.30
N ASN A 74 13.98 -3.89 1.51
CA ASN A 74 12.58 -4.29 1.75
C ASN A 74 12.38 -5.79 1.57
N SER A 75 13.05 -6.40 0.59
CA SER A 75 12.99 -7.85 0.40
C SER A 75 13.64 -8.60 1.56
N ILE A 76 14.79 -8.13 2.08
CA ILE A 76 15.42 -8.71 3.28
C ILE A 76 14.49 -8.58 4.48
N LEU A 77 13.89 -7.41 4.68
CA LEU A 77 12.95 -7.16 5.77
C LEU A 77 11.72 -8.07 5.67
N LEU A 78 11.07 -8.11 4.50
CA LEU A 78 9.89 -8.95 4.23
C LEU A 78 10.18 -10.44 4.49
N ASN A 79 11.36 -10.93 4.09
CA ASN A 79 11.79 -12.31 4.34
C ASN A 79 12.12 -12.58 5.81
N SER A 80 12.41 -11.55 6.61
CA SER A 80 12.72 -11.66 8.03
C SER A 80 11.49 -11.55 8.93
N MET A 81 10.38 -11.04 8.41
CA MET A 81 9.13 -10.87 9.15
C MET A 81 8.38 -12.20 9.28
N ASN A 82 7.72 -12.42 10.42
CA ASN A 82 6.84 -13.57 10.61
C ASN A 82 5.75 -13.57 9.52
N PRO A 83 5.53 -14.69 8.79
CA PRO A 83 4.58 -14.75 7.70
C PRO A 83 3.17 -14.29 8.08
N LEU A 84 2.46 -13.73 7.10
CA LEU A 84 1.04 -13.41 7.21
C LEU A 84 0.20 -14.69 7.19
N SER A 85 -0.91 -14.69 7.92
CA SER A 85 -1.94 -15.73 7.74
C SER A 85 -2.65 -15.58 6.40
N ASP A 86 -3.28 -16.64 5.90
CA ASP A 86 -4.05 -16.59 4.64
C ASP A 86 -5.16 -15.54 4.68
N ILE A 87 -5.78 -15.34 5.85
CA ILE A 87 -6.82 -14.33 6.05
C ILE A 87 -6.25 -12.92 5.83
N GLU A 88 -5.09 -12.63 6.42
CA GLU A 88 -4.40 -11.35 6.22
C GLU A 88 -3.96 -11.21 4.76
N LEU A 89 -3.29 -12.22 4.20
CA LEU A 89 -2.77 -12.17 2.84
C LEU A 89 -3.89 -11.99 1.79
N GLY A 90 -5.08 -12.57 2.02
CA GLY A 90 -6.26 -12.41 1.17
C GLY A 90 -6.76 -10.97 1.05
N GLN A 91 -6.38 -10.07 1.97
CA GLN A 91 -6.74 -8.65 1.92
C GLN A 91 -5.70 -7.79 1.16
N LYS A 92 -4.55 -8.35 0.77
CA LYS A 92 -3.43 -7.63 0.14
C LYS A 92 -3.87 -6.82 -1.07
N GLU A 93 -4.57 -7.46 -2.00
CA GLU A 93 -4.94 -6.83 -3.28
C GLU A 93 -5.86 -5.63 -3.08
N ALA A 94 -6.81 -5.72 -2.14
CA ALA A 94 -7.70 -4.60 -1.82
C ALA A 94 -6.91 -3.39 -1.29
N ILE A 95 -5.87 -3.59 -0.48
CA ILE A 95 -5.03 -2.51 0.05
C ILE A 95 -4.16 -1.89 -1.04
N LEU A 96 -3.54 -2.71 -1.89
CA LEU A 96 -2.69 -2.21 -2.98
C LEU A 96 -3.51 -1.45 -4.03
N CYS A 97 -4.70 -1.96 -4.40
CA CYS A 97 -5.65 -1.25 -5.23
C CYS A 97 -6.08 0.08 -4.60
N PHE A 98 -6.43 0.07 -3.32
CA PHE A 98 -6.77 1.28 -2.58
C PHE A 98 -5.64 2.31 -2.64
N TRP A 99 -4.40 1.91 -2.34
CA TRP A 99 -3.23 2.77 -2.36
C TRP A 99 -3.04 3.39 -3.74
N ARG A 100 -3.06 2.58 -4.80
CA ARG A 100 -2.95 3.07 -6.19
C ARG A 100 -4.04 4.09 -6.51
N ASN A 101 -5.28 3.82 -6.09
CA ASN A 101 -6.42 4.69 -6.40
C ASN A 101 -6.31 6.06 -5.72
N ILE A 102 -5.87 6.12 -4.46
CA ILE A 102 -5.73 7.41 -3.76
C ILE A 102 -4.56 8.25 -4.29
N GLN A 103 -3.53 7.62 -4.86
CA GLN A 103 -2.40 8.32 -5.49
C GLN A 103 -2.77 8.83 -6.88
N LYS A 104 -3.49 8.02 -7.67
CA LYS A 104 -3.82 8.34 -9.07
C LYS A 104 -5.00 9.30 -9.21
N TYR A 105 -6.00 9.18 -8.33
CA TYR A 105 -7.24 9.94 -8.43
C TYR A 105 -7.34 10.92 -7.26
N SER A 106 -6.89 12.16 -7.48
CA SER A 106 -7.22 13.28 -6.60
C SER A 106 -8.73 13.36 -6.43
N LEU A 107 -9.20 13.35 -5.19
CA LEU A 107 -10.64 13.30 -4.89
C LEU A 107 -11.31 14.60 -5.38
N VAL A 108 -11.99 14.54 -6.52
CA VAL A 108 -13.03 15.51 -6.85
C VAL A 108 -14.16 15.33 -5.82
N PRO A 109 -14.67 16.41 -5.20
CA PRO A 109 -15.73 16.33 -4.20
C PRO A 109 -16.96 15.56 -4.72
N SER A 110 -17.62 14.87 -3.80
CA SER A 110 -18.80 14.03 -4.03
C SER A 110 -19.84 14.69 -4.93
N GLY A 111 -20.11 14.09 -6.10
CA GLY A 111 -21.17 14.52 -7.02
C GLY A 111 -21.10 13.91 -8.42
N ILE A 112 -19.93 13.46 -8.86
CA ILE A 112 -19.75 12.88 -10.19
C ILE A 112 -19.70 11.34 -10.09
N LYS A 113 -20.65 10.67 -10.74
CA LYS A 113 -20.62 9.21 -10.94
C LYS A 113 -19.31 8.86 -11.64
N LYS A 114 -18.49 8.01 -11.00
CA LYS A 114 -17.26 7.47 -11.59
C LYS A 114 -17.63 6.45 -12.68
N CYS A 115 -17.90 6.91 -13.89
CA CYS A 115 -17.67 6.10 -15.09
C CYS A 115 -16.26 6.42 -15.56
N PHE A 116 -15.29 5.59 -15.19
CA PHE A 116 -13.98 5.63 -15.80
C PHE A 116 -13.76 4.28 -16.47
N GLU A 117 -13.78 4.29 -17.80
CA GLU A 117 -13.47 3.13 -18.62
C GLU A 117 -12.02 2.72 -18.40
N PHE A 118 -11.84 1.41 -18.25
CA PHE A 118 -10.55 0.77 -18.13
C PHE A 118 -9.88 0.77 -19.51
N TYR A 119 -8.76 1.46 -19.67
CA TYR A 119 -7.82 1.16 -20.74
C TYR A 119 -6.88 0.06 -20.23
N PRO A 120 -6.93 -1.15 -20.78
CA PRO A 120 -5.91 -2.16 -20.52
C PRO A 120 -4.57 -1.60 -20.98
N SER A 121 -3.55 -1.70 -20.14
CA SER A 121 -2.17 -1.44 -20.56
C SER A 121 -1.79 -2.45 -21.63
N THR A 122 -1.82 -2.03 -22.90
CA THR A 122 -1.15 -2.76 -23.98
C THR A 122 0.34 -2.53 -23.84
N SER A 123 1.10 -3.61 -23.70
CA SER A 123 2.52 -3.59 -24.02
C SER A 123 2.70 -3.17 -25.49
N SER A 124 3.86 -2.58 -25.76
CA SER A 124 4.42 -2.18 -27.05
C SER A 124 4.13 -0.74 -27.50
N ALA A 125 5.24 -0.12 -27.92
CA ALA A 125 5.43 1.25 -28.34
C ALA A 125 4.38 1.73 -29.34
N ASP A 126 3.69 2.82 -28.99
CA ASP A 126 3.58 4.00 -29.86
C ASP A 126 2.93 5.14 -29.06
N ALA A 127 3.66 6.24 -28.94
CA ALA A 127 3.21 7.44 -28.23
C ALA A 127 2.34 8.29 -29.17
N GLY A 128 1.02 8.21 -28.99
CA GLY A 128 0.05 9.14 -29.58
C GLY A 128 -0.47 10.13 -28.54
N ILE A 129 -0.28 11.43 -28.78
CA ILE A 129 -0.75 12.54 -27.94
C ILE A 129 -2.29 12.58 -27.93
N PRO A 130 -2.99 12.72 -26.79
CA PRO A 130 -4.44 12.84 -26.79
C PRO A 130 -4.87 14.26 -27.19
N THR A 131 -5.66 14.39 -28.25
CA THR A 131 -6.41 15.60 -28.58
C THR A 131 -7.68 15.70 -27.73
N ARG A 132 -7.93 16.90 -27.21
CA ARG A 132 -9.12 17.29 -26.45
C ARG A 132 -10.30 17.40 -27.41
N LEU A 133 -11.35 16.62 -27.21
CA LEU A 133 -12.63 16.83 -27.90
C LEU A 133 -13.49 17.79 -27.07
N GLU A 134 -14.05 18.78 -27.77
CA GLU A 134 -15.04 19.74 -27.27
C GLU A 134 -16.39 19.08 -26.96
#